data_AF-A0A956QFN7-F1
#
_entry.id   AF-A0A956QFN7-F1
#
_cell.length_a   1.000
_cell.length_b   1.000
_cell.length_c   1.000
_cell.angle_alpha   90.00
_cell.angle_beta   90.00
_cell.angle_gamma   90.00
#
_symmetry.space_group_name_H-M   'P 1'
#
loop_
_entity.id
_entity.type
_entity.pdbx_description
1 polymer ?
#
loop_
_entity_poly.entity_id
_entity_poly.type
_entity_poly.pdbx_seq_one_letter_code
_entity_poly.pdbx_strand_id
1 'polypeptide(L)'
;MGRREFEALLKAKREEGQLDSSGAFTVEFTRARQKLADFQLERPTYYLQKILQGLIGLNPSAVNIRLGRHDLLLEAKPVPHQLLATLRPALANPLAASGGLRDLATGLASAFAAEVEEIEIVCGRQLLRLGPNNTVSRVNQSEAFYIRLLRQPPAGLWERFFGPGNRAAEHQMLTTGFAYATIPIWLDGKRLEEPTLGAGRGPAAAYPRPDFHLVERFIYSPDLDPTSAILAPSPNARRPMHLVTKPDWLPKLTPIHLPLRDGANTVLLRRTGEGDYCRAMLAIRYDLVGEATIAFVERGLLTEVAQLDLGCPGVTGVCASQGLTTDASGYGLVKNEAFQERVEWLKAQVVEMVSDFEKMRSRAFFVTDSGPHRHLERLPTIKF
;
A
#
# COMPACT_ATOMS: atom_id res chain seq x y z
N MET A 1 24.67 -56.89 -8.27
CA MET A 1 24.94 -56.45 -6.89
C MET A 1 24.01 -57.20 -5.96
N GLY A 2 24.54 -58.01 -5.04
CA GLY A 2 23.74 -58.78 -4.10
C GLY A 2 23.14 -57.90 -3.01
N ARG A 3 21.99 -58.29 -2.44
CA ARG A 3 21.32 -57.55 -1.34
C ARG A 3 22.27 -57.22 -0.18
N ARG A 4 23.22 -58.12 0.13
CA ARG A 4 24.26 -57.91 1.15
C ARG A 4 25.27 -56.82 0.79
N GLU A 5 25.66 -56.70 -0.48
CA GLU A 5 26.59 -55.66 -0.95
C GLU A 5 25.91 -54.29 -0.91
N PHE A 6 24.62 -54.23 -1.23
CA PHE A 6 23.83 -53.00 -1.16
C PHE A 6 23.63 -52.53 0.30
N GLU A 7 23.31 -53.45 1.22
CA GLU A 7 23.19 -53.13 2.64
C GLU A 7 24.54 -52.69 3.26
N ALA A 8 25.65 -53.30 2.84
CA ALA A 8 26.99 -52.87 3.24
C ALA A 8 27.34 -51.47 2.71
N LEU A 9 26.99 -51.16 1.46
CA LEU A 9 27.21 -49.84 0.87
C LEU A 9 26.37 -48.76 1.56
N LEU A 10 25.09 -49.05 1.87
CA LEU A 10 24.24 -48.13 2.63
C LEU A 10 24.75 -47.89 4.05
N LYS A 11 25.27 -48.93 4.71
CA LYS A 11 25.87 -48.79 6.05
C LYS A 11 27.13 -47.92 6.00
N ALA A 12 28.03 -48.17 5.05
CA ALA A 12 29.23 -47.36 4.85
C ALA A 12 28.88 -45.88 4.57
N LYS A 13 27.86 -45.62 3.73
CA LYS A 13 27.41 -44.24 3.43
C LYS A 13 26.74 -43.54 4.62
N ARG A 14 26.08 -44.29 5.53
CA ARG A 14 25.54 -43.73 6.79
C ARG A 14 26.64 -43.37 7.78
N GLU A 15 27.66 -44.22 7.90
CA GLU A 15 28.81 -43.97 8.78
C GLU A 15 29.63 -42.77 8.30
N GLU A 16 29.82 -42.63 6.97
CA GLU A 16 30.43 -41.46 6.34
C GLU A 16 29.63 -40.17 6.64
N GLY A 17 28.30 -40.21 6.50
CA GLY A 17 27.43 -39.08 6.84
C GLY A 17 27.40 -38.72 8.33
N GLN A 18 27.63 -39.68 9.24
CA GLN A 18 27.72 -39.42 10.68
C GLN A 18 29.02 -38.69 11.07
N LEU A 19 30.14 -39.00 10.43
CA LEU A 19 31.40 -38.30 10.65
C LEU A 19 31.32 -36.83 10.22
N ASP A 20 30.68 -36.55 9.08
CA ASP A 20 30.44 -35.19 8.57
C ASP A 20 29.39 -34.41 9.38
N SER A 21 28.53 -35.08 10.16
CA SER A 21 27.45 -34.44 10.95
C SER A 21 27.85 -34.09 12.39
N SER A 22 29.10 -34.32 12.79
CA SER A 22 29.60 -34.01 14.13
C SER A 22 30.08 -32.56 14.30
N GLY A 23 30.13 -31.79 13.20
CA GLY A 23 30.39 -30.35 13.26
C GLY A 23 29.17 -29.57 13.73
N ALA A 24 29.31 -28.78 14.79
CA ALA A 24 28.31 -27.78 15.11
C ALA A 24 28.23 -26.79 13.94
N PHE A 25 27.09 -26.73 13.25
CA PHE A 25 26.83 -25.72 12.22
C PHE A 25 26.95 -24.34 12.85
N THR A 26 28.14 -23.77 12.75
CA THR A 26 28.42 -22.45 13.30
C THR A 26 28.05 -21.45 12.22
N VAL A 27 26.84 -20.91 12.32
CA VAL A 27 26.40 -19.83 11.44
C VAL A 27 27.17 -18.59 11.85
N GLU A 28 28.02 -18.09 10.96
CA GLU A 28 28.63 -16.77 11.11
C GLU A 28 27.52 -15.73 10.94
N PHE A 29 26.89 -15.34 12.05
CA PHE A 29 25.71 -14.47 12.08
C PHE A 29 25.90 -13.17 11.28
N THR A 30 27.09 -12.61 11.28
CA THR A 30 27.43 -11.42 10.49
C THR A 30 27.26 -11.67 8.99
N ARG A 31 27.81 -12.77 8.46
CA ARG A 31 27.66 -13.13 7.03
C ARG A 31 26.24 -13.56 6.69
N ALA A 32 25.56 -14.26 7.61
CA ALA A 32 24.16 -14.62 7.42
C ALA A 32 23.27 -13.37 7.35
N ARG A 33 23.53 -12.36 8.20
CA ARG A 33 22.85 -11.07 8.17
C ARG A 33 23.13 -10.32 6.88
N GLN A 34 24.37 -10.31 6.41
CA GLN A 34 24.74 -9.68 5.14
C GLN A 34 24.02 -10.35 3.96
N LYS A 35 24.09 -11.69 3.85
CA LYS A 35 23.38 -12.44 2.82
C LYS A 35 21.88 -12.20 2.87
N LEU A 36 21.29 -12.17 4.07
CA LEU A 36 19.89 -11.82 4.23
C LEU A 36 19.62 -10.40 3.73
N ALA A 37 20.43 -9.41 4.07
CA ALA A 37 20.25 -8.05 3.57
C ALA A 37 20.32 -7.98 2.03
N ASP A 38 21.27 -8.70 1.42
CA ASP A 38 21.51 -8.68 -0.03
C ASP A 38 20.40 -9.39 -0.84
N PHE A 39 19.74 -10.40 -0.26
CA PHE A 39 18.77 -11.25 -0.97
C PHE A 39 17.34 -11.19 -0.40
N GLN A 40 17.07 -10.41 0.65
CA GLN A 40 15.73 -10.30 1.23
C GLN A 40 14.75 -9.55 0.33
N LEU A 41 15.24 -8.64 -0.50
CA LEU A 41 14.42 -7.81 -1.38
C LEU A 41 14.92 -7.94 -2.80
N GLU A 42 14.00 -7.96 -3.77
CA GLU A 42 14.32 -8.04 -5.19
C GLU A 42 15.21 -6.88 -5.65
N ARG A 43 14.98 -5.69 -5.08
CA ARG A 43 15.75 -4.48 -5.37
C ARG A 43 16.23 -3.86 -4.05
N PRO A 44 17.49 -3.39 -3.98
CA PRO A 44 17.99 -2.72 -2.78
C PRO A 44 17.07 -1.58 -2.35
N THR A 45 16.58 -0.75 -3.29
CA THR A 45 15.73 0.42 -3.03
C THR A 45 14.41 0.11 -2.31
N TYR A 46 13.94 -1.14 -2.32
CA TYR A 46 12.69 -1.56 -1.71
C TYR A 46 12.72 -1.52 -0.17
N TYR A 47 13.90 -1.35 0.46
CA TYR A 47 14.01 -1.23 1.92
C TYR A 47 13.09 -0.14 2.46
N LEU A 48 13.00 0.99 1.76
CA LEU A 48 12.21 2.15 2.19
C LEU A 48 10.70 1.89 2.08
N GLN A 49 10.27 1.11 1.08
CA GLN A 49 8.87 0.67 1.03
C GLN A 49 8.53 -0.22 2.22
N LYS A 50 9.39 -1.18 2.58
CA LYS A 50 9.13 -2.03 3.76
C LYS A 50 9.16 -1.26 5.07
N ILE A 51 10.08 -0.30 5.24
CA ILE A 51 10.07 0.58 6.41
C ILE A 51 8.74 1.34 6.50
N LEU A 52 8.32 1.98 5.41
CA LEU A 52 7.09 2.76 5.40
C LEU A 52 5.83 1.88 5.57
N GLN A 53 5.79 0.71 4.94
CA GLN A 53 4.73 -0.29 5.12
C GLN A 53 4.63 -0.72 6.60
N GLY A 54 5.79 -0.94 7.23
CA GLY A 54 5.88 -1.25 8.64
C GLY A 54 5.38 -0.12 9.53
N LEU A 55 5.78 1.13 9.24
CA LEU A 55 5.29 2.31 9.95
C LEU A 55 3.77 2.46 9.81
N ILE A 56 3.20 2.33 8.62
CA ILE A 56 1.74 2.37 8.42
C ILE A 56 1.06 1.27 9.23
N GLY A 57 1.65 0.07 9.27
CA GLY A 57 1.17 -1.04 10.09
C GLY A 57 1.21 -0.81 11.61
N LEU A 58 1.90 0.22 12.07
CA LEU A 58 1.85 0.69 13.47
C LEU A 58 0.75 1.74 13.71
N ASN A 59 -0.05 2.06 12.70
CA ASN A 59 -1.18 2.98 12.71
C ASN A 59 -0.87 4.40 13.24
N PRO A 60 0.19 5.08 12.78
CA PRO A 60 0.38 6.49 13.09
C PRO A 60 -0.70 7.33 12.42
N SER A 61 -0.98 8.53 12.92
CA SER A 61 -1.93 9.44 12.29
C SER A 61 -1.42 10.01 10.97
N ALA A 62 -0.11 10.09 10.79
CA ALA A 62 0.55 10.47 9.54
C ALA A 62 2.06 10.19 9.56
N VAL A 63 2.69 10.24 8.38
CA VAL A 63 4.15 10.06 8.20
C VAL A 63 4.74 11.21 7.38
N ASN A 64 5.84 11.80 7.84
CA ASN A 64 6.62 12.78 7.11
C ASN A 64 7.98 12.18 6.72
N ILE A 65 8.34 12.30 5.45
CA ILE A 65 9.55 11.74 4.86
C ILE A 65 10.35 12.88 4.26
N ARG A 66 11.62 12.98 4.64
CA ARG A 66 12.58 13.92 4.05
C ARG A 66 13.71 13.12 3.41
N LEU A 67 13.87 13.29 2.11
CA LEU A 67 14.94 12.67 1.32
C LEU A 67 16.11 13.66 1.20
N GLY A 68 17.07 13.52 2.09
CA GLY A 68 18.35 14.22 2.01
C GLY A 68 19.32 13.54 1.03
N ARG A 69 20.46 14.19 0.80
CA ARG A 69 21.53 13.62 -0.02
C ARG A 69 22.31 12.54 0.73
N HIS A 70 22.50 12.73 2.03
CA HIS A 70 23.30 11.87 2.90
C HIS A 70 22.48 11.26 4.04
N ASP A 71 21.22 11.65 4.16
CA ASP A 71 20.33 11.10 5.15
C ASP A 71 18.90 10.99 4.62
N LEU A 72 18.16 10.07 5.22
CA LEU A 72 16.72 9.94 5.06
C LEU A 72 16.09 10.03 6.44
N LEU A 73 15.08 10.88 6.60
CA LEU A 73 14.36 11.04 7.85
C LEU A 73 12.89 10.65 7.66
N LEU A 74 12.40 9.68 8.43
CA LEU A 74 10.98 9.38 8.57
C LEU A 74 10.52 9.81 9.96
N GLU A 75 9.50 10.64 10.04
CA GLU A 75 8.85 11.06 11.28
C GLU A 75 7.42 10.52 11.28
N ALA A 76 6.98 9.88 12.37
CA ALA A 76 5.61 9.37 12.49
C ALA A 76 5.05 9.66 13.88
N LYS A 77 3.77 10.01 13.97
CA LYS A 77 3.09 10.31 15.24
C LYS A 77 1.61 9.88 15.18
N PRO A 78 1.03 9.31 16.24
CA PRO A 78 1.70 8.69 17.38
C PRO A 78 2.32 7.34 16.99
N VAL A 79 3.29 6.86 17.76
CA VAL A 79 3.84 5.49 17.65
C VAL A 79 3.96 4.91 19.05
N PRO A 80 3.67 3.61 19.28
CA PRO A 80 3.73 3.01 20.61
C PRO A 80 5.11 3.17 21.27
N HIS A 81 5.16 3.70 22.50
CA HIS A 81 6.42 3.90 23.24
C HIS A 81 7.21 2.61 23.49
N GLN A 82 6.53 1.46 23.50
CA GLN A 82 7.14 0.14 23.69
C GLN A 82 7.77 -0.43 22.40
N LEU A 83 7.65 0.27 21.26
CA LEU A 83 8.11 -0.22 19.96
C LEU A 83 9.57 -0.67 19.98
N LEU A 84 10.47 0.06 20.63
CA LEU A 84 11.89 -0.33 20.62
C LEU A 84 12.16 -1.64 21.36
N ALA A 85 11.36 -1.95 22.39
CA ALA A 85 11.47 -3.21 23.12
C ALA A 85 11.03 -4.41 22.25
N THR A 86 10.03 -4.22 21.40
CA THR A 86 9.54 -5.27 20.48
C THR A 86 10.31 -5.32 19.16
N LEU A 87 10.85 -4.18 18.70
CA LEU A 87 11.63 -4.09 17.47
C LEU A 87 12.98 -4.81 17.59
N ARG A 88 13.63 -4.76 18.75
CA ARG A 88 14.94 -5.42 18.95
C ARG A 88 14.91 -6.94 18.67
N PRO A 89 14.00 -7.74 19.27
CA PRO A 89 13.91 -9.16 18.92
C PRO A 89 13.44 -9.37 17.47
N ALA A 90 12.59 -8.49 16.93
CA ALA A 90 12.17 -8.56 15.53
C ALA A 90 13.33 -8.32 14.55
N LEU A 91 14.29 -7.44 14.85
CA LEU A 91 15.49 -7.23 14.03
C LEU A 91 16.42 -8.45 14.03
N ALA A 92 16.44 -9.21 15.13
CA ALA A 92 17.22 -10.45 15.21
C ALA A 92 16.58 -11.60 14.42
N ASN A 93 15.24 -11.63 14.37
CA ASN A 93 14.49 -12.60 13.59
C ASN A 93 13.20 -11.99 12.99
N PRO A 94 13.30 -11.33 11.82
CA PRO A 94 12.15 -10.66 11.21
C PRO A 94 11.01 -11.63 10.91
N LEU A 95 11.32 -12.88 10.56
CA LEU A 95 10.32 -13.90 10.22
C LEU A 95 9.44 -14.31 11.41
N ALA A 96 9.92 -14.13 12.65
CA ALA A 96 9.13 -14.40 13.86
C ALA A 96 8.20 -13.24 14.24
N ALA A 97 8.42 -12.04 13.69
CA ALA A 97 7.53 -10.91 13.90
C ALA A 97 6.31 -11.02 12.99
N SER A 98 5.24 -10.27 13.32
CA SER A 98 4.00 -10.22 12.54
C SER A 98 3.63 -8.79 12.17
N GLY A 99 2.78 -8.65 11.14
CA GLY A 99 2.21 -7.37 10.72
C GLY A 99 3.25 -6.29 10.42
N GLY A 100 2.97 -5.05 10.82
CA GLY A 100 3.86 -3.91 10.58
C GLY A 100 5.22 -4.02 11.25
N LEU A 101 5.33 -4.72 12.38
CA LEU A 101 6.61 -4.92 13.06
C LEU A 101 7.57 -5.78 12.22
N ARG A 102 7.04 -6.81 11.55
CA ARG A 102 7.80 -7.63 10.61
C ARG A 102 8.33 -6.81 9.46
N ASP A 103 7.47 -6.04 8.78
CA ASP A 103 7.91 -5.24 7.63
C ASP A 103 8.92 -4.18 8.03
N LEU A 104 8.74 -3.54 9.18
CA LEU A 104 9.67 -2.56 9.71
C LEU A 104 11.03 -3.22 9.97
N ALA A 105 11.05 -4.37 10.65
CA ALA A 105 12.29 -5.10 10.91
C ALA A 105 12.99 -5.56 9.63
N THR A 106 12.25 -6.08 8.65
CA THR A 106 12.77 -6.45 7.32
C THR A 106 13.35 -5.24 6.62
N GLY A 107 12.60 -4.14 6.52
CA GLY A 107 13.06 -2.93 5.85
C GLY A 107 14.32 -2.32 6.48
N LEU A 108 14.40 -2.31 7.82
CA LEU A 108 15.59 -1.84 8.55
C LEU A 108 16.79 -2.78 8.35
N ALA A 109 16.57 -4.10 8.32
CA ALA A 109 17.63 -5.06 8.06
C ALA A 109 18.17 -4.96 6.62
N SER A 110 17.29 -4.79 5.64
CA SER A 110 17.67 -4.65 4.23
C SER A 110 18.28 -3.28 3.89
N ALA A 111 18.06 -2.26 4.70
CA ALA A 111 18.61 -0.92 4.46
C ALA A 111 20.14 -0.90 4.39
N PHE A 112 20.83 -1.76 5.14
CA PHE A 112 22.29 -1.87 5.08
C PHE A 112 22.82 -2.36 3.72
N ALA A 113 22.04 -3.16 2.98
CA ALA A 113 22.40 -3.54 1.60
C ALA A 113 22.21 -2.39 0.60
N ALA A 114 21.52 -1.32 1.00
CA ALA A 114 21.28 -0.12 0.21
C ALA A 114 22.21 1.06 0.63
N GLU A 115 23.43 0.75 1.06
CA GLU A 115 24.48 1.73 1.42
C GLU A 115 24.15 2.64 2.62
N VAL A 116 23.22 2.20 3.48
CA VAL A 116 22.97 2.84 4.77
C VAL A 116 24.06 2.39 5.76
N GLU A 117 24.79 3.35 6.32
CA GLU A 117 25.87 3.10 7.28
C GLU A 117 25.35 2.95 8.70
N GLU A 118 24.41 3.81 9.06
CA GLU A 118 23.86 3.88 10.42
C GLU A 118 22.37 4.20 10.36
N ILE A 119 21.60 3.58 11.26
CA ILE A 119 20.18 3.88 11.45
C ILE A 119 19.97 4.30 12.90
N GLU A 120 19.46 5.51 13.08
CA GLU A 120 19.02 6.01 14.38
C GLU A 120 17.50 5.91 14.48
N ILE A 121 17.00 5.24 15.51
CA ILE A 121 15.57 5.13 15.80
C ILE A 121 15.32 5.73 17.17
N VAL A 122 14.55 6.81 17.21
CA VAL A 122 14.12 7.44 18.46
C VAL A 122 12.64 7.14 18.67
N CYS A 123 12.31 6.66 19.87
CA CYS A 123 10.93 6.47 20.31
C CYS A 123 10.83 6.88 21.78
N GLY A 124 10.17 8.01 22.04
CA GLY A 124 10.19 8.61 23.38
C GLY A 124 11.62 8.91 23.83
N ARG A 125 11.99 8.48 25.04
CA ARG A 125 13.32 8.72 25.65
C ARG A 125 14.40 7.71 25.27
N GLN A 126 14.12 6.84 24.31
CA GLN A 126 15.01 5.77 23.91
C GLN A 126 15.56 6.03 22.51
N LEU A 127 16.86 5.79 22.34
CA LEU A 127 17.55 5.78 21.06
C LEU A 127 18.16 4.40 20.82
N LEU A 128 17.80 3.81 19.69
CA LEU A 128 18.43 2.63 19.15
C LEU A 128 19.28 3.05 17.93
N ARG A 129 20.58 2.81 18.00
CA ARG A 129 21.51 2.99 16.88
C ARG A 129 21.91 1.63 16.32
N LEU A 130 21.57 1.40 15.07
CA LEU A 130 21.95 0.21 14.32
C LEU A 130 23.12 0.58 13.40
N GLY A 131 24.20 -0.18 13.47
CA GLY A 131 25.44 0.07 12.73
C GLY A 131 26.50 -0.96 13.08
N PRO A 132 27.80 -0.68 12.88
CA PRO A 132 28.88 -1.62 13.22
C PRO A 132 28.90 -1.99 14.71
N ASN A 133 28.57 -1.04 15.58
CA ASN A 133 28.72 -1.18 17.03
C ASN A 133 27.38 -1.31 17.79
N ASN A 134 26.24 -1.42 17.08
CA ASN A 134 24.87 -1.55 17.63
C ASN A 134 24.70 -1.07 19.08
N THR A 135 24.34 0.20 19.28
CA THR A 135 24.25 0.80 20.62
C THR A 135 22.82 1.18 21.00
N VAL A 136 22.48 1.06 22.28
CA VAL A 136 21.22 1.56 22.84
C VAL A 136 21.55 2.61 23.88
N SER A 137 20.98 3.80 23.73
CA SER A 137 21.23 4.93 24.63
C SER A 137 19.91 5.59 25.06
N ARG A 138 19.92 6.27 26.20
CA ARG A 138 18.82 7.17 26.61
C ARG A 138 19.05 8.55 26.00
N VAL A 139 17.98 9.18 25.51
CA VAL A 139 18.01 10.55 24.99
C VAL A 139 17.33 11.48 25.99
N ASN A 140 17.91 12.67 26.18
CA ASN A 140 17.49 13.57 27.25
C ASN A 140 16.10 14.18 27.06
N GLN A 141 15.57 14.27 25.84
CA GLN A 141 14.21 14.76 25.57
C GLN A 141 13.85 14.53 24.09
N SER A 142 12.96 13.58 23.82
CA SER A 142 12.20 13.56 22.57
C SER A 142 10.84 12.92 22.84
N GLU A 143 9.76 13.63 22.56
CA GLU A 143 8.43 13.02 22.42
C GLU A 143 8.17 12.56 20.98
N ALA A 144 9.09 12.87 20.06
CA ALA A 144 8.95 12.51 18.66
C ALA A 144 9.49 11.10 18.41
N PHE A 145 8.73 10.33 17.62
CA PHE A 145 9.24 9.14 16.98
C PHE A 145 9.82 9.51 15.61
N TYR A 146 11.05 9.08 15.36
CA TYR A 146 11.67 9.18 14.05
C TYR A 146 12.65 8.04 13.77
N ILE A 147 12.84 7.77 12.48
CA ILE A 147 13.89 6.90 11.96
C ILE A 147 14.76 7.77 11.05
N ARG A 148 16.05 7.83 11.34
CA ARG A 148 17.05 8.49 10.51
C ARG A 148 18.00 7.46 9.95
N LEU A 149 18.16 7.42 8.64
CA LEU A 149 19.11 6.56 7.96
C LEU A 149 20.24 7.43 7.42
N LEU A 150 21.45 7.21 7.90
CA LEU A 150 22.66 7.89 7.46
C LEU A 150 23.31 7.05 6.34
N ARG A 151 23.55 7.66 5.20
CA ARG A 151 24.13 7.01 4.02
C ARG A 151 25.60 7.35 3.91
N GLN A 152 26.39 6.39 3.42
CA GLN A 152 27.76 6.71 3.06
C GLN A 152 27.76 7.73 1.91
N PRO A 153 28.54 8.81 2.01
CA PRO A 153 28.75 9.67 0.86
C PRO A 153 29.43 8.83 -0.24
N PRO A 154 29.06 9.01 -1.53
CA PRO A 154 29.71 8.28 -2.61
C PRO A 154 31.22 8.44 -2.52
N ALA A 155 31.95 7.34 -2.71
CA ALA A 155 33.41 7.32 -2.60
C ALA A 155 34.07 8.21 -3.68
N GLY A 156 33.44 8.32 -4.86
CA GLY A 156 33.92 9.13 -5.96
C GLY A 156 33.45 10.59 -5.94
N LEU A 157 34.37 11.53 -6.21
CA LEU A 157 34.05 12.96 -6.40
C LEU A 157 33.08 13.15 -7.59
N TRP A 158 33.20 12.34 -8.65
CA TRP A 158 32.29 12.34 -9.79
C TRP A 158 30.91 11.75 -9.46
N GLU A 159 30.85 10.62 -8.75
CA GLU A 159 29.58 10.02 -8.30
C GLU A 159 28.81 10.93 -7.35
N ARG A 160 29.53 11.73 -6.54
CA ARG A 160 28.92 12.78 -5.72
C ARG A 160 28.14 13.78 -6.57
N PHE A 161 28.68 14.24 -7.70
CA PHE A 161 28.03 15.29 -8.51
C PHE A 161 27.08 14.75 -9.59
N PHE A 162 27.34 13.57 -10.13
CA PHE A 162 26.66 13.06 -11.33
C PHE A 162 26.08 11.65 -11.17
N GLY A 163 26.31 10.97 -10.04
CA GLY A 163 25.70 9.68 -9.80
C GLY A 163 24.18 9.79 -9.85
N PRO A 164 23.45 8.86 -10.51
CA PRO A 164 22.00 8.82 -10.48
C PRO A 164 21.58 8.58 -9.03
N GLY A 165 21.34 9.67 -8.29
CA GLY A 165 21.04 9.57 -6.87
C GLY A 165 19.81 8.70 -6.67
N ASN A 166 19.90 7.75 -5.73
CA ASN A 166 18.77 6.89 -5.34
C ASN A 166 17.51 7.70 -4.98
N ARG A 167 17.64 9.00 -4.68
CA ARG A 167 16.54 9.91 -4.37
C ARG A 167 15.44 9.93 -5.43
N ALA A 168 15.76 9.99 -6.72
CA ALA A 168 14.73 10.04 -7.76
C ALA A 168 13.93 8.72 -7.83
N ALA A 169 14.64 7.60 -7.75
CA ALA A 169 14.04 6.26 -7.70
C ALA A 169 13.21 6.07 -6.44
N GLU A 170 13.73 6.45 -5.27
CA GLU A 170 13.03 6.41 -3.98
C GLU A 170 11.77 7.28 -3.99
N HIS A 171 11.87 8.50 -4.53
CA HIS A 171 10.73 9.39 -4.65
C HIS A 171 9.64 8.80 -5.55
N GLN A 172 10.00 8.32 -6.75
CA GLN A 172 9.05 7.68 -7.67
C GLN A 172 8.42 6.44 -7.05
N MET A 173 9.23 5.62 -6.38
CA MET A 173 8.80 4.39 -5.72
C MET A 173 7.82 4.67 -4.57
N LEU A 174 8.09 5.69 -3.74
CA LEU A 174 7.19 6.11 -2.67
C LEU A 174 5.88 6.66 -3.24
N THR A 175 5.95 7.54 -4.24
CA THR A 175 4.77 8.17 -4.85
C THR A 175 3.88 7.15 -5.53
N THR A 176 4.46 6.20 -6.27
CA THR A 176 3.69 5.18 -6.99
C THR A 176 3.18 4.09 -6.06
N GLY A 177 4.04 3.64 -5.14
CA GLY A 177 3.75 2.53 -4.24
C GLY A 177 2.77 2.88 -3.15
N PHE A 178 2.81 4.09 -2.58
CA PHE A 178 1.98 4.47 -1.43
C PHE A 178 0.83 5.42 -1.79
N ALA A 179 0.39 5.40 -3.05
CA ALA A 179 -0.81 6.13 -3.44
C ALA A 179 -1.99 5.72 -2.52
N TYR A 180 -2.19 4.43 -2.27
CA TYR A 180 -3.32 3.91 -1.50
C TYR A 180 -3.11 3.92 0.02
N ALA A 181 -2.22 4.74 0.55
CA ALA A 181 -2.00 4.84 1.98
C ALA A 181 -3.26 5.34 2.72
N THR A 182 -3.57 4.72 3.86
CA THR A 182 -4.72 5.07 4.70
C THR A 182 -4.48 6.29 5.59
N ILE A 183 -3.25 6.80 5.59
CA ILE A 183 -2.81 7.92 6.41
C ILE A 183 -2.11 8.94 5.51
N PRO A 184 -2.13 10.24 5.85
CA PRO A 184 -1.37 11.24 5.12
C PRO A 184 0.12 10.92 5.14
N ILE A 185 0.74 10.97 3.96
CA ILE A 185 2.19 10.86 3.79
C ILE A 185 2.68 12.16 3.16
N TRP A 186 3.63 12.83 3.82
CA TRP A 186 4.35 13.96 3.25
C TRP A 186 5.73 13.51 2.80
N LEU A 187 6.10 13.87 1.58
CA LEU A 187 7.40 13.64 0.98
C LEU A 187 8.02 14.99 0.62
N ASP A 188 9.12 15.34 1.27
CA ASP A 188 9.83 16.61 1.10
C ASP A 188 8.88 17.84 1.24
N GLY A 189 7.97 17.77 2.21
CA GLY A 189 6.99 18.82 2.51
C GLY A 189 5.76 18.84 1.60
N LYS A 190 5.68 17.96 0.59
CA LYS A 190 4.50 17.80 -0.27
C LYS A 190 3.71 16.57 0.14
N ARG A 191 2.39 16.70 0.30
CA ARG A 191 1.53 15.52 0.52
C ARG A 191 1.56 14.66 -0.74
N LEU A 192 1.77 13.35 -0.58
CA LEU A 192 1.59 12.41 -1.68
C LEU A 192 0.13 12.47 -2.15
N GLU A 193 -0.07 12.53 -3.46
CA GLU A 193 -1.40 12.62 -4.03
C GLU A 193 -2.19 11.34 -3.75
N GLU A 194 -3.42 11.51 -3.28
CA GLU A 194 -4.35 10.40 -3.14
C GLU A 194 -4.74 9.90 -4.54
N PRO A 195 -4.77 8.57 -4.76
CA PRO A 195 -5.17 7.99 -6.02
C PRO A 195 -6.64 8.30 -6.23
N THR A 196 -6.89 9.09 -7.25
CA THR A 196 -8.20 9.25 -7.85
C THR A 196 -8.59 7.94 -8.54
N LEU A 197 -9.60 7.24 -7.99
CA LEU A 197 -10.23 6.12 -8.67
C LEU A 197 -10.76 6.58 -10.04
N GLY A 198 -10.41 5.88 -11.11
CA GLY A 198 -10.86 6.21 -12.47
C GLY A 198 -10.07 7.29 -13.21
N ALA A 199 -9.09 7.96 -12.57
CA ALA A 199 -8.14 8.78 -13.32
C ALA A 199 -7.24 7.85 -14.14
N GLY A 200 -7.41 7.86 -15.46
CA GLY A 200 -6.59 7.05 -16.35
C GLY A 200 -5.11 7.36 -16.12
N ARG A 201 -4.34 6.40 -15.60
CA ARG A 201 -2.87 6.47 -15.56
C ARG A 201 -2.32 6.18 -16.96
N GLY A 202 -2.60 7.08 -17.90
CA GLY A 202 -1.94 7.12 -19.20
C GLY A 202 -0.62 7.90 -19.11
N PRO A 203 0.41 7.55 -19.89
CA PRO A 203 1.71 8.24 -19.87
C PRO A 203 1.71 9.65 -20.51
N ALA A 204 0.55 10.26 -20.78
CA ALA A 204 0.45 11.50 -21.55
C ALA A 204 -0.59 12.47 -20.97
N ALA A 205 -0.11 13.51 -20.29
CA ALA A 205 -0.85 14.74 -20.09
C ALA A 205 -0.89 15.51 -21.43
N ALA A 206 -1.89 15.27 -22.27
CA ALA A 206 -2.28 16.14 -23.39
C ALA A 206 -3.56 15.60 -24.05
N TYR A 207 -4.73 16.14 -23.72
CA TYR A 207 -5.89 16.41 -24.60
C TYR A 207 -7.05 16.99 -23.76
N PRO A 208 -7.94 17.82 -24.35
CA PRO A 208 -8.77 18.78 -23.63
C PRO A 208 -9.98 18.11 -22.95
N ARG A 209 -10.32 18.65 -21.78
CA ARG A 209 -11.49 18.27 -21.00
C ARG A 209 -12.79 18.71 -21.68
N PRO A 210 -13.77 17.82 -21.84
CA PRO A 210 -15.17 18.21 -21.86
C PRO A 210 -15.76 18.06 -20.45
N ASP A 211 -16.48 19.08 -20.01
CA ASP A 211 -17.18 19.13 -18.71
C ASP A 211 -18.29 18.07 -18.63
N PHE A 212 -18.24 17.18 -17.63
CA PHE A 212 -19.38 16.33 -17.27
C PHE A 212 -19.50 16.07 -15.75
N HIS A 213 -20.74 15.88 -15.33
CA HIS A 213 -21.27 16.02 -13.97
C HIS A 213 -20.96 14.87 -13.01
N LEU A 214 -20.54 15.20 -11.78
CA LEU A 214 -20.43 14.27 -10.65
C LEU A 214 -21.82 13.90 -10.08
N VAL A 215 -21.98 12.63 -9.71
CA VAL A 215 -23.01 12.17 -8.78
C VAL A 215 -22.30 11.69 -7.50
N GLU A 216 -22.46 12.42 -6.40
CA GLU A 216 -21.92 12.05 -5.09
C GLU A 216 -22.98 11.31 -4.26
N ARG A 217 -22.63 10.13 -3.75
CA ARG A 217 -23.36 9.42 -2.68
C ARG A 217 -22.35 8.83 -1.71
N PHE A 218 -22.51 9.11 -0.41
CA PHE A 218 -21.65 8.58 0.68
C PHE A 218 -22.50 8.07 1.86
N ILE A 219 -21.98 7.08 2.61
CA ILE A 219 -22.58 6.49 3.83
C ILE A 219 -21.51 6.46 4.95
N TYR A 220 -21.90 6.85 6.18
CA TYR A 220 -21.05 6.99 7.39
C TYR A 220 -21.00 5.72 8.28
N SER A 221 -19.99 5.69 9.18
CA SER A 221 -19.79 4.72 10.28
C SER A 221 -19.88 5.41 11.66
N PRO A 222 -20.48 4.79 12.70
CA PRO A 222 -20.70 5.41 14.01
C PRO A 222 -19.49 5.46 14.98
N ASP A 223 -18.32 4.90 14.63
CA ASP A 223 -17.19 4.75 15.57
C ASP A 223 -15.94 5.60 15.25
N LEU A 224 -16.08 6.71 14.51
CA LEU A 224 -14.97 7.64 14.25
C LEU A 224 -14.94 8.80 15.26
N ASP A 225 -13.78 8.99 15.89
CA ASP A 225 -13.45 10.13 16.76
C ASP A 225 -13.56 11.48 16.01
N PRO A 226 -14.35 12.46 16.50
CA PRO A 226 -14.67 13.72 15.80
C PRO A 226 -13.48 14.69 15.58
N THR A 227 -12.25 14.36 15.96
CA THR A 227 -11.08 15.24 15.78
C THR A 227 -10.25 15.02 14.51
N SER A 228 -10.61 14.07 13.65
CA SER A 228 -9.88 13.79 12.40
C SER A 228 -10.45 14.59 11.21
N ALA A 229 -10.23 15.90 11.20
CA ALA A 229 -10.64 16.78 10.10
C ALA A 229 -9.59 16.79 8.97
N ILE A 230 -9.96 16.37 7.75
CA ILE A 230 -9.20 16.68 6.53
C ILE A 230 -9.73 17.99 5.97
N LEU A 231 -8.88 19.03 5.99
CA LEU A 231 -9.12 20.33 5.35
C LEU A 231 -9.23 20.18 3.83
N ALA A 232 -10.32 20.70 3.25
CA ALA A 232 -10.51 20.85 1.80
C ALA A 232 -10.25 22.30 1.35
N PRO A 233 -9.82 22.55 0.09
CA PRO A 233 -9.63 23.89 -0.44
C PRO A 233 -10.95 24.61 -0.80
N SER A 234 -10.82 25.92 -0.92
CA SER A 234 -11.80 27.03 -0.92
C SER A 234 -12.91 27.07 -2.01
N PRO A 235 -14.04 27.79 -1.76
CA PRO A 235 -15.34 27.69 -2.45
C PRO A 235 -15.49 28.45 -3.80
N ASN A 236 -14.41 28.79 -4.50
CA ASN A 236 -14.52 29.64 -5.70
C ASN A 236 -14.83 28.91 -7.02
N ALA A 237 -15.21 27.63 -6.98
CA ALA A 237 -15.76 26.94 -8.16
C ALA A 237 -17.26 27.26 -8.28
N ARG A 238 -17.60 28.12 -9.25
CA ARG A 238 -18.98 28.55 -9.54
C ARG A 238 -19.83 27.36 -10.01
N ARG A 239 -20.58 26.81 -9.04
CA ARG A 239 -21.82 26.00 -9.06
C ARG A 239 -21.94 24.84 -10.08
N PRO A 240 -22.03 23.57 -9.60
CA PRO A 240 -22.59 22.46 -10.36
C PRO A 240 -24.10 22.24 -10.09
N MET A 241 -24.83 21.74 -11.09
CA MET A 241 -26.18 21.19 -10.95
C MET A 241 -26.15 19.87 -10.16
N HIS A 242 -27.15 19.67 -9.29
CA HIS A 242 -27.30 18.48 -8.46
C HIS A 242 -28.30 17.50 -9.07
N LEU A 243 -27.93 16.23 -9.19
CA LEU A 243 -28.90 15.14 -9.32
C LEU A 243 -29.47 14.84 -7.92
N VAL A 244 -30.66 15.37 -7.62
CA VAL A 244 -31.35 15.13 -6.35
C VAL A 244 -32.15 13.84 -6.46
N THR A 245 -31.65 12.74 -5.92
CA THR A 245 -32.54 11.63 -5.53
C THR A 245 -33.07 11.97 -4.14
N LYS A 246 -34.39 12.14 -3.97
CA LYS A 246 -35.02 12.18 -2.63
C LYS A 246 -35.00 10.77 -2.03
N PRO A 247 -34.44 10.57 -0.84
CA PRO A 247 -34.84 9.47 0.04
C PRO A 247 -35.51 10.06 1.27
N ASP A 248 -36.77 9.71 1.53
CA ASP A 248 -37.55 10.20 2.68
C ASP A 248 -37.04 9.66 4.05
N TRP A 249 -35.77 9.27 4.19
CA TRP A 249 -35.32 8.46 5.35
C TRP A 249 -33.95 8.78 5.99
N LEU A 250 -33.34 9.96 5.83
CA LEU A 250 -32.05 10.28 6.51
C LEU A 250 -31.99 11.67 7.20
N PRO A 251 -31.54 11.76 8.47
CA PRO A 251 -31.31 13.03 9.16
C PRO A 251 -29.86 13.55 9.01
N LYS A 252 -29.79 14.89 8.93
CA LYS A 252 -28.66 15.86 9.01
C LYS A 252 -27.24 15.33 9.35
N LEU A 253 -26.35 15.26 8.34
CA LEU A 253 -24.88 15.32 8.51
C LEU A 253 -24.21 15.97 7.27
N THR A 254 -23.06 16.61 7.51
CA THR A 254 -22.26 17.37 6.53
C THR A 254 -21.40 16.44 5.64
N PRO A 255 -21.09 16.78 4.37
CA PRO A 255 -20.44 15.88 3.42
C PRO A 255 -18.91 15.79 3.61
N ILE A 256 -18.33 14.61 3.31
CA ILE A 256 -16.90 14.42 3.06
C ILE A 256 -16.74 14.03 1.59
N HIS A 257 -15.90 14.77 0.86
CA HIS A 257 -15.62 14.56 -0.56
C HIS A 257 -14.32 13.79 -0.74
N LEU A 258 -14.33 12.65 -1.44
CA LEU A 258 -13.12 12.13 -2.08
C LEU A 258 -12.92 12.91 -3.38
N PRO A 259 -11.77 13.57 -3.61
CA PRO A 259 -11.54 14.28 -4.85
C PRO A 259 -11.45 13.24 -5.98
N LEU A 260 -12.45 13.20 -6.87
CA LEU A 260 -12.37 12.55 -8.17
C LEU A 260 -12.21 13.64 -9.22
N ARG A 261 -11.07 13.66 -9.94
CA ARG A 261 -10.86 14.55 -11.09
C ARG A 261 -11.09 13.78 -12.40
N ASP A 262 -11.88 14.42 -13.26
CA ASP A 262 -12.15 14.14 -14.67
C ASP A 262 -12.88 12.82 -15.02
N GLY A 263 -14.17 12.94 -15.38
CA GLY A 263 -14.88 12.04 -16.30
C GLY A 263 -15.34 10.68 -15.81
N ALA A 264 -14.88 10.20 -14.65
CA ALA A 264 -15.31 8.92 -14.10
C ALA A 264 -16.57 9.07 -13.23
N ASN A 265 -17.71 8.69 -13.79
CA ASN A 265 -18.95 8.47 -13.04
C ASN A 265 -18.82 7.17 -12.26
N THR A 266 -18.36 7.26 -11.01
CA THR A 266 -18.04 6.12 -10.16
C THR A 266 -19.08 5.94 -9.05
N VAL A 267 -19.60 4.72 -8.90
CA VAL A 267 -20.38 4.31 -7.73
C VAL A 267 -19.47 3.55 -6.76
N LEU A 268 -19.33 4.07 -5.54
CA LEU A 268 -18.58 3.43 -4.45
C LEU A 268 -19.52 2.52 -3.65
N LEU A 269 -19.25 1.21 -3.58
CA LEU A 269 -20.07 0.27 -2.80
C LEU A 269 -19.34 -0.41 -1.63
N ARG A 270 -20.18 -0.94 -0.73
CA ARG A 270 -20.09 -1.08 0.73
C ARG A 270 -19.10 -2.13 1.27
N ARG A 271 -18.72 -1.94 2.54
CA ARG A 271 -18.10 -2.91 3.47
C ARG A 271 -18.94 -4.20 3.55
N THR A 272 -18.34 -5.36 3.32
CA THR A 272 -18.95 -6.66 3.63
C THR A 272 -18.03 -7.49 4.54
N GLY A 273 -18.55 -7.87 5.71
CA GLY A 273 -17.90 -8.76 6.69
C GLY A 273 -17.97 -8.27 8.15
N GLU A 274 -18.25 -9.21 9.06
CA GLU A 274 -17.94 -9.07 10.49
C GLU A 274 -16.41 -9.14 10.66
N GLY A 275 -15.82 -8.07 11.16
CA GLY A 275 -14.37 -7.86 11.26
C GLY A 275 -13.97 -6.46 10.79
N ASP A 276 -13.16 -5.77 11.58
CA ASP A 276 -12.98 -4.30 11.54
C ASP A 276 -12.16 -3.70 10.39
N TYR A 277 -12.05 -4.37 9.23
CA TYR A 277 -11.21 -3.88 8.14
C TYR A 277 -11.93 -3.88 6.79
N CYS A 278 -11.88 -2.74 6.09
CA CYS A 278 -12.31 -2.62 4.71
C CYS A 278 -11.45 -3.53 3.82
N ARG A 279 -12.07 -4.56 3.23
CA ARG A 279 -11.36 -5.55 2.39
C ARG A 279 -11.21 -5.11 0.94
N ALA A 280 -12.15 -4.33 0.41
CA ALA A 280 -12.08 -3.80 -0.95
C ALA A 280 -12.95 -2.54 -1.11
N MET A 281 -12.60 -1.72 -2.09
CA MET A 281 -13.39 -0.60 -2.61
C MET A 281 -13.54 -0.80 -4.12
N LEU A 282 -14.77 -0.79 -4.61
CA LEU A 282 -15.07 -1.00 -6.03
C LEU A 282 -15.76 0.23 -6.63
N ALA A 283 -15.55 0.39 -7.92
CA ALA A 283 -15.99 1.51 -8.73
C ALA A 283 -16.37 0.99 -10.11
N ILE A 284 -17.60 1.22 -10.59
CA ILE A 284 -17.97 0.94 -11.98
C ILE A 284 -17.94 2.23 -12.78
N ARG A 285 -17.29 2.23 -13.96
CA ARG A 285 -17.46 3.29 -14.95
C ARG A 285 -18.85 3.24 -15.55
N TYR A 286 -19.53 4.37 -15.59
CA TYR A 286 -20.88 4.46 -16.15
C TYR A 286 -21.04 4.02 -17.62
N ASP A 287 -20.01 4.21 -18.45
CA ASP A 287 -20.01 3.78 -19.86
C ASP A 287 -19.82 2.27 -20.03
N LEU A 288 -19.43 1.55 -18.97
CA LEU A 288 -19.08 0.14 -18.99
C LEU A 288 -18.06 -0.20 -20.09
N VAL A 289 -17.04 0.64 -20.22
CA VAL A 289 -15.94 0.43 -21.19
C VAL A 289 -14.63 0.18 -20.45
N GLY A 290 -13.82 -0.73 -21.01
CA GLY A 290 -12.48 -1.06 -20.53
C GLY A 290 -12.46 -2.36 -19.71
N GLU A 291 -11.25 -2.84 -19.44
CA GLU A 291 -11.05 -4.03 -18.63
C GLU A 291 -11.29 -3.74 -17.15
N ALA A 292 -11.74 -4.76 -16.43
CA ALA A 292 -11.87 -4.66 -14.99
C ALA A 292 -10.48 -4.73 -14.33
N THR A 293 -10.13 -3.71 -13.54
CA THR A 293 -8.79 -3.57 -12.94
C THR A 293 -8.87 -3.45 -11.43
N ILE A 294 -8.11 -4.28 -10.72
CA ILE A 294 -8.05 -4.27 -9.25
C ILE A 294 -6.61 -4.02 -8.81
N ALA A 295 -6.41 -2.93 -8.08
CA ALA A 295 -5.18 -2.63 -7.37
C ALA A 295 -5.17 -3.37 -6.03
N PHE A 296 -4.28 -4.34 -5.88
CA PHE A 296 -4.05 -5.02 -4.62
C PHE A 296 -3.10 -4.22 -3.74
N VAL A 297 -3.47 -4.02 -2.47
CA VAL A 297 -2.76 -3.13 -1.54
C VAL A 297 -2.55 -3.81 -0.20
N GLU A 298 -1.34 -3.72 0.35
CA GLU A 298 -1.02 -4.15 1.71
C GLU A 298 -0.45 -3.00 2.52
N ARG A 299 -1.15 -2.55 3.57
CA ARG A 299 -0.72 -1.45 4.45
C ARG A 299 -0.29 -0.21 3.65
N GLY A 300 -1.12 0.18 2.68
CA GLY A 300 -0.90 1.34 1.82
C GLY A 300 0.01 1.11 0.62
N LEU A 301 0.79 0.03 0.60
CA LEU A 301 1.67 -0.33 -0.50
C LEU A 301 0.90 -1.05 -1.60
N LEU A 302 0.92 -0.52 -2.82
CA LEU A 302 0.46 -1.18 -4.03
C LEU A 302 1.37 -2.38 -4.34
N THR A 303 0.81 -3.59 -4.24
CA THR A 303 1.52 -4.84 -4.52
C THR A 303 1.42 -5.18 -6.01
N GLU A 304 0.20 -5.21 -6.54
CA GLU A 304 -0.06 -5.59 -7.93
C GLU A 304 -1.30 -4.87 -8.46
N VAL A 305 -1.34 -4.56 -9.75
CA VAL A 305 -2.57 -4.18 -10.46
C VAL A 305 -2.94 -5.33 -11.38
N ALA A 306 -4.04 -6.03 -11.07
CA ALA A 306 -4.51 -7.16 -11.86
C ALA A 306 -5.65 -6.74 -12.78
N GLN A 307 -5.57 -7.15 -14.04
CA GLN A 307 -6.72 -7.20 -14.94
C GLN A 307 -7.46 -8.51 -14.65
N LEU A 308 -8.72 -8.40 -14.24
CA LEU A 308 -9.54 -9.53 -13.84
C LEU A 308 -10.82 -9.54 -14.67
N ASP A 309 -11.30 -10.72 -15.03
CA ASP A 309 -12.67 -10.85 -15.50
C ASP A 309 -13.60 -10.79 -14.29
N LEU A 310 -14.30 -9.67 -14.09
CA LEU A 310 -15.27 -9.51 -13.00
C LEU A 310 -16.73 -9.60 -13.49
N GLY A 311 -16.95 -10.03 -14.73
CA GLY A 311 -18.30 -10.09 -15.34
C GLY A 311 -18.90 -8.72 -15.68
N CYS A 312 -18.17 -7.63 -15.45
CA CYS A 312 -18.61 -6.27 -15.78
C CYS A 312 -17.41 -5.45 -16.29
N PRO A 313 -17.45 -4.92 -17.52
CA PRO A 313 -16.40 -4.05 -18.02
C PRO A 313 -16.36 -2.70 -17.29
N GLY A 314 -15.20 -2.07 -17.28
CA GLY A 314 -15.01 -0.75 -16.68
C GLY A 314 -15.05 -0.74 -15.15
N VAL A 315 -15.02 -1.91 -14.50
CA VAL A 315 -14.84 -1.99 -13.05
C VAL A 315 -13.40 -1.60 -12.71
N THR A 316 -13.23 -0.75 -11.72
CA THR A 316 -11.95 -0.43 -11.12
C THR A 316 -12.08 -0.61 -9.62
N GLY A 317 -10.99 -0.93 -8.93
CA GLY A 317 -11.08 -1.12 -7.50
C GLY A 317 -9.74 -1.26 -6.81
N VAL A 318 -9.81 -1.25 -5.49
CA VAL A 318 -8.70 -1.49 -4.58
C VAL A 318 -9.09 -2.65 -3.68
N CYS A 319 -8.21 -3.64 -3.51
CA CYS A 319 -8.45 -4.81 -2.68
C CYS A 319 -7.28 -5.03 -1.73
N ALA A 320 -7.55 -5.32 -0.46
CA ALA A 320 -6.51 -5.63 0.50
C ALA A 320 -5.84 -6.97 0.12
N SER A 321 -4.52 -7.03 -0.02
CA SER A 321 -3.80 -8.28 -0.27
C SER A 321 -3.51 -9.10 1.00
N GLN A 322 -3.96 -8.64 2.17
CA GLN A 322 -3.81 -9.40 3.41
C GLN A 322 -4.44 -10.80 3.29
N GLY A 323 -3.65 -11.80 3.69
CA GLY A 323 -4.01 -13.22 3.60
C GLY A 323 -3.69 -13.86 2.23
N LEU A 324 -3.27 -13.07 1.24
CA LEU A 324 -2.77 -13.59 -0.02
C LEU A 324 -1.29 -13.91 0.10
N THR A 325 -0.83 -14.89 -0.67
CA THR A 325 0.58 -15.25 -0.74
C THR A 325 1.29 -14.32 -1.71
N THR A 326 2.41 -13.76 -1.29
CA THR A 326 3.32 -13.02 -2.17
C THR A 326 4.41 -13.94 -2.70
N ASP A 327 4.99 -13.60 -3.84
CA ASP A 327 6.17 -14.27 -4.37
C ASP A 327 7.42 -14.01 -3.48
N ALA A 328 8.56 -14.54 -3.90
CA ALA A 328 9.83 -14.37 -3.18
C ALA A 328 10.28 -12.90 -3.07
N SER A 329 9.79 -12.01 -3.95
CA SER A 329 10.08 -10.57 -3.85
C SER A 329 9.32 -9.92 -2.67
N GLY A 330 8.18 -10.49 -2.29
CA GLY A 330 7.28 -9.90 -1.31
C GLY A 330 6.42 -8.75 -1.86
N TYR A 331 6.34 -8.61 -3.19
CA TYR A 331 5.58 -7.57 -3.90
C TYR A 331 4.58 -8.16 -4.91
N GLY A 332 4.93 -9.22 -5.65
CA GLY A 332 4.02 -9.89 -6.57
C GLY A 332 3.05 -10.82 -5.85
N LEU A 333 1.80 -10.95 -6.30
CA LEU A 333 0.87 -11.93 -5.75
C LEU A 333 0.99 -13.28 -6.45
N VAL A 334 0.97 -14.36 -5.66
CA VAL A 334 0.90 -15.72 -6.18
C VAL A 334 -0.56 -16.05 -6.47
N LYS A 335 -0.85 -16.47 -7.72
CA LYS A 335 -2.20 -16.82 -8.20
C LYS A 335 -2.63 -18.22 -7.72
N ASN A 336 -2.66 -18.42 -6.40
CA ASN A 336 -3.07 -19.66 -5.75
C ASN A 336 -4.59 -19.69 -5.46
N GLU A 337 -5.04 -20.73 -4.74
CA GLU A 337 -6.45 -20.90 -4.35
C GLU A 337 -7.01 -19.69 -3.60
N ALA A 338 -6.29 -19.17 -2.59
CA ALA A 338 -6.72 -17.99 -1.83
C ALA A 338 -6.88 -16.72 -2.71
N PHE A 339 -6.04 -16.56 -3.73
CA PHE A 339 -6.21 -15.50 -4.73
C PHE A 339 -7.48 -15.72 -5.55
N GLN A 340 -7.72 -16.93 -6.04
CA GLN A 340 -8.93 -17.24 -6.82
C GLN A 340 -10.20 -17.05 -5.99
N GLU A 341 -10.22 -17.52 -4.73
CA GLU A 341 -11.33 -17.26 -3.80
C GLU A 341 -11.59 -15.76 -3.64
N ARG A 342 -10.53 -14.95 -3.57
CA ARG A 342 -10.68 -13.48 -3.49
C ARG A 342 -11.28 -12.91 -4.77
N VAL A 343 -10.87 -13.39 -5.94
CA VAL A 343 -11.41 -12.96 -7.24
C VAL A 343 -12.88 -13.35 -7.38
N GLU A 344 -13.26 -14.58 -7.01
CA GLU A 344 -14.66 -15.03 -7.02
C GLU A 344 -15.52 -14.23 -6.04
N TRP A 345 -14.98 -13.92 -4.86
CA TRP A 345 -15.66 -13.00 -3.94
C TRP A 345 -15.85 -11.61 -4.57
N LEU A 346 -14.82 -11.03 -5.19
CA LEU A 346 -14.93 -9.74 -5.89
C LEU A 346 -15.96 -9.77 -7.02
N LYS A 347 -16.00 -10.84 -7.83
CA LYS A 347 -17.01 -11.06 -8.86
C LYS A 347 -18.42 -11.01 -8.28
N ALA A 348 -18.67 -11.73 -7.17
CA ALA A 348 -19.97 -11.73 -6.52
C ALA A 348 -20.37 -10.32 -6.05
N GLN A 349 -19.43 -9.53 -5.51
CA GLN A 349 -19.69 -8.14 -5.13
C GLN A 349 -20.01 -7.25 -6.36
N VAL A 350 -19.33 -7.46 -7.49
CA VAL A 350 -19.60 -6.74 -8.74
C VAL A 350 -20.98 -7.07 -9.29
N VAL A 351 -21.43 -8.33 -9.24
CA VAL A 351 -22.78 -8.72 -9.69
C VAL A 351 -23.87 -8.00 -8.88
N GLU A 352 -23.74 -7.95 -7.56
CA GLU A 352 -24.65 -7.19 -6.70
C GLU A 352 -24.62 -5.69 -7.04
N MET A 353 -23.42 -5.13 -7.24
CA MET A 353 -23.22 -3.73 -7.61
C MET A 353 -23.86 -3.38 -8.95
N VAL A 354 -23.75 -4.24 -9.96
CA VAL A 354 -24.37 -4.05 -11.27
C VAL A 354 -25.88 -4.07 -11.16
N SER A 355 -26.46 -5.01 -10.39
CA SER A 355 -27.90 -5.06 -10.16
C SER A 355 -28.42 -3.76 -9.56
N ASP A 356 -27.72 -3.21 -8.57
CA ASP A 356 -28.08 -1.93 -7.95
C ASP A 356 -27.86 -0.74 -8.88
N PHE A 357 -26.79 -0.77 -9.69
CA PHE A 357 -26.53 0.22 -10.72
C PHE A 357 -27.64 0.25 -11.77
N GLU A 358 -28.14 -0.89 -12.25
CA GLU A 358 -29.27 -0.98 -13.18
C GLU A 358 -30.58 -0.47 -12.56
N LYS A 359 -30.84 -0.77 -11.29
CA LYS A 359 -32.00 -0.21 -10.55
C LYS A 359 -31.90 1.30 -10.43
N MET A 360 -30.70 1.85 -10.21
CA MET A 360 -30.48 3.30 -10.18
C MET A 360 -30.63 3.92 -11.57
N ARG A 361 -30.03 3.30 -12.60
CA ARG A 361 -30.08 3.74 -14.00
C ARG A 361 -31.50 3.77 -14.55
N SER A 362 -32.32 2.76 -14.25
CA SER A 362 -33.72 2.70 -14.68
C SER A 362 -34.61 3.76 -14.02
N ARG A 363 -34.18 4.32 -12.89
CA ARG A 363 -34.86 5.43 -12.17
C ARG A 363 -34.27 6.79 -12.51
N ALA A 364 -33.07 6.85 -13.07
CA ALA A 364 -32.41 8.07 -13.47
C ALA A 364 -32.99 8.54 -14.81
N PHE A 365 -33.51 9.76 -14.82
CA PHE A 365 -33.84 10.49 -16.03
C PHE A 365 -32.83 11.60 -16.19
N PHE A 366 -32.27 11.74 -17.39
CA PHE A 366 -31.47 12.91 -17.72
C PHE A 366 -32.37 14.01 -18.25
N VAL A 367 -32.16 15.23 -17.76
CA VAL A 367 -32.70 16.44 -18.37
C VAL A 367 -31.65 16.91 -19.36
N THR A 368 -31.89 16.70 -20.65
CA THR A 368 -31.02 17.28 -21.69
C THR A 368 -31.41 18.74 -21.89
N ASP A 369 -30.44 19.65 -21.72
CA ASP A 369 -30.66 21.10 -21.75
C ASP A 369 -30.57 21.64 -23.20
N SER A 370 -31.32 21.01 -24.12
CA SER A 370 -31.23 21.30 -25.56
C SER A 370 -32.38 22.18 -26.12
N GLY A 371 -33.22 22.77 -25.27
CA GLY A 371 -34.23 23.73 -25.73
C GLY A 371 -35.33 24.08 -24.70
N PRO A 372 -36.33 24.90 -25.08
CA PRO A 372 -37.46 25.28 -24.21
C PRO A 372 -38.36 24.08 -23.82
N HIS A 373 -38.16 22.93 -24.46
CA HIS A 373 -38.80 21.67 -24.12
C HIS A 373 -37.76 20.71 -23.56
N ARG A 374 -37.74 20.57 -22.23
CA ARG A 374 -36.93 19.58 -21.53
C ARG A 374 -37.51 18.19 -21.81
N HIS A 375 -36.79 17.37 -22.58
CA HIS A 375 -37.13 15.98 -22.78
C HIS A 375 -36.39 15.11 -21.77
N LEU A 376 -37.12 14.21 -21.10
CA LEU A 376 -36.54 13.18 -20.25
C LEU A 376 -36.22 11.97 -21.11
N GLU A 377 -34.96 11.75 -21.42
CA GLU A 377 -34.53 10.52 -22.10
C GLU A 377 -34.16 9.45 -21.09
N ARG A 378 -34.68 8.23 -21.33
CA ARG A 378 -34.22 7.03 -20.62
C ARG A 378 -32.91 6.59 -21.23
N LEU A 379 -32.04 6.10 -20.36
CA LEU A 379 -30.76 5.56 -20.78
C LEU A 379 -30.92 4.24 -21.54
N PRO A 380 -30.06 3.96 -22.53
CA PRO A 380 -30.10 2.69 -23.24
C PRO A 380 -29.92 1.53 -22.25
N THR A 381 -30.70 0.46 -22.41
CA THR A 381 -30.54 -0.75 -21.60
C THR A 381 -29.29 -1.49 -22.05
N ILE A 382 -28.40 -1.85 -21.12
CA ILE A 382 -27.22 -2.66 -21.41
C ILE A 382 -27.59 -4.12 -21.12
N LYS A 383 -27.27 -5.03 -22.02
CA LYS A 383 -27.42 -6.48 -21.82
C LYS A 383 -26.05 -7.04 -21.48
N PHE A 384 -25.91 -7.65 -20.31
CA PHE A 384 -24.73 -8.38 -19.87
C PHE A 384 -24.69 -9.79 -20.42
#